data_AF-A0A7J3D657-F1
#
_entry.id   AF-A0A7J3D657-F1
#
_cell.length_a   1.000
_cell.length_b   1.000
_cell.length_c   1.000
_cell.angle_alpha   90.00
_cell.angle_beta   90.00
_cell.angle_gamma   90.00
#
_symmetry.space_group_name_H-M   'P 1'
#
loop_
_entity.id
_entity.type
_entity.pdbx_description
1 polymer ?
#
loop_
_entity_poly.entity_id
_entity_poly.type
_entity_poly.pdbx_seq_one_letter_code
_entity_poly.pdbx_strand_id
1 'polypeptide(L)' 'MSEQSSGEVYYECVRCGTTISSTELSKLLEIKCICGYRILKKKRPSVVKIIKAS' A
#
# COMPACT_ATOMS: atom_id res chain seq x y z
N MET A 1 23.22 -12.41 -7.55
CA MET A 1 22.59 -11.80 -6.36
C MET A 1 21.56 -10.82 -6.87
N SER A 2 20.32 -11.30 -7.03
CA SER A 2 19.20 -10.46 -7.46
C SER A 2 18.22 -10.52 -6.30
N GLU A 3 18.38 -9.60 -5.34
CA GLU A 3 17.47 -9.43 -4.23
C GLU A 3 16.04 -9.32 -4.78
N GLN A 4 15.14 -10.09 -4.19
CA GLN A 4 13.71 -10.05 -4.47
C GLN A 4 13.21 -8.62 -4.23
N SER A 5 12.94 -7.87 -5.31
CA SER A 5 12.25 -6.59 -5.22
C SER A 5 10.80 -6.85 -4.85
N SER A 6 10.60 -7.04 -3.55
CA SER A 6 9.33 -7.08 -2.83
C SER A 6 8.38 -6.07 -3.46
N GLY A 7 7.36 -6.58 -4.17
CA GLY A 7 6.49 -5.77 -5.02
C GLY A 7 6.04 -4.51 -4.31
N GLU A 8 6.17 -3.37 -4.99
CA GLU A 8 5.91 -2.05 -4.46
C GLU A 8 4.46 -1.99 -3.91
N VAL A 9 4.33 -2.07 -2.59
CA VAL A 9 3.02 -2.10 -1.93
C VAL A 9 2.55 -0.67 -1.78
N TYR A 10 1.50 -0.34 -2.51
CA TYR A 10 0.79 0.93 -2.38
C TYR A 10 -0.31 0.81 -1.32
N TYR A 11 -0.41 1.82 -0.49
CA TYR A 11 -1.47 2.02 0.48
C TYR A 11 -2.32 3.22 0.07
N GLU A 12 -3.57 3.24 0.50
CA GLU A 12 -4.54 4.31 0.24
C GLU A 12 -5.11 4.81 1.56
N CYS A 13 -5.13 6.12 1.76
CA CYS A 13 -5.75 6.70 2.95
C CYS A 13 -7.28 6.67 2.86
N VAL A 14 -7.93 6.15 3.90
CA VAL A 14 -9.40 6.03 3.96
C VAL A 14 -10.11 7.38 4.00
N ARG A 15 -9.44 8.44 4.49
CA ARG A 15 -10.04 9.78 4.60
C ARG A 15 -9.87 10.61 3.33
N CYS A 16 -8.65 10.71 2.80
CA CYS A 16 -8.32 11.61 1.69
C CYS A 16 -8.04 10.90 0.36
N GLY A 17 -7.99 9.56 0.34
CA GLY A 17 -7.73 8.78 -0.88
C GLY A 17 -6.29 8.86 -1.40
N THR A 18 -5.38 9.52 -0.68
CA THR A 18 -3.99 9.65 -1.13
C THR A 18 -3.30 8.29 -1.14
N THR A 19 -2.66 7.94 -2.26
CA THR A 19 -1.85 6.74 -2.39
C THR A 19 -0.42 6.99 -1.91
N ILE A 20 0.06 6.16 -0.99
CA ILE A 20 1.39 6.26 -0.37
C ILE A 20 2.08 4.90 -0.51
N SER A 21 3.38 4.89 -0.77
CA SER A 21 4.17 3.66 -0.90
C SER A 21 4.65 3.13 0.46
N SER A 22 4.93 1.82 0.53
CA SER A 22 5.52 1.21 1.73
C SER A 22 6.88 1.80 2.10
N THR A 23 7.65 2.28 1.12
CA THR A 23 8.98 2.87 1.34
C THR A 23 8.90 4.25 1.98
N GLU A 24 7.89 5.06 1.63
CA GLU A 24 7.61 6.33 2.32
C GLU A 24 7.17 6.10 3.76
N LEU A 25 6.35 5.07 3.99
CA LEU A 25 5.90 4.66 5.31
C LEU A 25 7.02 4.13 6.22
N SER A 26 8.03 3.44 5.66
CA SER A 26 9.18 2.97 6.44
C SER A 26 10.20 4.06 6.76
N LYS A 27 10.20 5.17 6.01
CA LYS A 27 11.09 6.31 6.25
C LYS A 27 10.60 7.19 7.39
N LEU A 28 9.28 7.30 7.55
CA LEU A 28 8.68 7.97 8.69
C LEU A 28 8.41 6.91 9.76
N LEU A 29 9.07 6.98 10.92
CA LEU A 29 8.91 6.03 12.03
C LEU A 29 7.45 5.84 12.51
N GLU A 30 6.51 6.69 12.06
CA GLU A 30 5.07 6.55 12.25
C GLU A 30 4.35 6.33 10.92
N ILE A 31 3.48 5.31 10.88
CA ILE A 31 2.50 5.10 9.81
C ILE A 31 1.43 6.20 9.87
N LYS A 32 1.61 7.25 9.05
CA LYS A 32 0.70 8.39 8.97
C LYS A 32 0.53 8.86 7.53
N CYS A 33 -0.70 9.23 7.18
CA CYS A 33 -0.94 10.00 5.96
C CYS A 33 -0.61 11.49 6.19
N ILE A 34 -0.31 12.21 5.11
CA ILE A 34 -0.10 13.68 5.12
C ILE A 34 -1.26 14.46 5.75
N CYS A 35 -2.48 13.91 5.74
CA CYS A 35 -3.67 14.51 6.35
C CYS A 35 -3.78 14.25 7.88
N GLY A 36 -2.83 13.52 8.46
CA GLY A 36 -2.80 13.18 9.88
C GLY A 36 -3.54 11.89 10.26
N TYR A 37 -4.25 11.26 9.32
CA TYR A 37 -4.93 9.97 9.54
C TYR A 37 -3.95 8.78 9.55
N ARG A 38 -4.19 7.82 10.44
CA ARG A 38 -3.33 6.63 10.62
C ARG A 38 -3.89 5.35 9.99
N ILE A 39 -5.10 5.42 9.41
CA ILE A 39 -5.76 4.27 8.80
C ILE A 39 -5.49 4.29 7.30
N LEU A 40 -4.73 3.30 6.83
CA LEU A 40 -4.33 3.10 5.45
C LEU A 40 -4.77 1.71 4.99
N LYS A 41 -5.38 1.62 3.80
CA LYS A 41 -5.82 0.35 3.19
C LYS A 41 -4.80 -0.07 2.13
N LYS A 42 -4.39 -1.34 2.11
CA LYS A 42 -3.52 -1.86 1.05
C LYS A 42 -4.25 -1.84 -0.30
N LYS A 43 -3.67 -1.18 -1.30
CA LYS A 43 -4.20 -1.15 -2.67
C LYS A 43 -4.09 -2.55 -3.28
N ARG A 44 -5.13 -2.96 -3.99
CA ARG A 44 -5.14 -4.26 -4.68
C ARG A 44 -4.00 -4.28 -5.70
N PRO A 45 -3.14 -5.32 -5.71
CA PRO A 45 -2.14 -5.46 -6.75
C PRO A 45 -2.81 -5.58 -8.13
N SER A 46 -2.11 -5.15 -9.18
CA SER A 46 -2.57 -5.25 -10.57
C SER A 46 -2.71 -6.70 -11.06
N VAL A 47 -2.21 -7.67 -10.29
CA VAL A 47 -2.33 -9.10 -10.60
C VAL A 47 -3.80 -9.52 -10.53
N VAL A 48 -4.31 -9.98 -11.66
CA VAL A 48 -5.68 -10.48 -11.79
C VAL A 48 -5.82 -11.77 -10.99
N LYS A 49 -6.87 -11.84 -10.16
CA LYS A 49 -7.24 -13.07 -9.44
C LYS A 49 -8.38 -13.74 -10.19
N ILE A 50 -8.13 -14.93 -10.73
CA ILE A 50 -9.17 -15.77 -11.35
C ILE A 50 -9.97 -16.45 -10.24
N ILE A 51 -11.28 -16.24 -10.21
CA ILE A 51 -12.19 -16.82 -9.22
C ILE A 51 -13.07 -17.81 -9.97
N LYS A 52 -13.07 -19.08 -9.56
CA LYS A 52 -14.00 -20.08 -10.12
C LYS A 52 -15.41 -19.80 -9.57
N ALA A 53 -16.41 -19.81 -10.45
CA ALA A 53 -17.81 -19.74 -10.05
C ALA A 53 -18.24 -21.09 -9.45
N SER A 54 -19.08 -21.02 -8.41
CA SER A 54 -19.73 -22.17 -7.77
C SER A 54 -20.87 -22.70 -8.61
#